data_AF-A0A9X3D200-F1
#
_entry.id   AF-A0A9X3D200-F1
#
_cell.length_a   1.000
_cell.length_b   1.000
_cell.length_c   1.000
_cell.angle_alpha   90.00
_cell.angle_beta   90.00
_cell.angle_gamma   90.00
#
_symmetry.space_group_name_H-M   'P 1'
#
loop_
_entity.id
_entity.type
_entity.pdbx_description
1 polymer ?
#
loop_
_entity_poly.entity_id
_entity_poly.type
_entity_poly.pdbx_seq_one_letter_code
_entity_poly.pdbx_strand_id
1 'polypeptide(L)'
;MSTDLPPTDRRTVDPRRHQLAEVMQLPADQPVTMLNLLRYRDVADYSAADDLAPEQPISGEQAYRRYGAAATPHIEKAGAEVVYHGECGPTVIGPADETWDSILLVRYPNPKAFLDMVTDPEYQSMSRHRTAALADSRLIATTTS
;
A
#
# COMPACT_ATOMS: atom_id res chain seq x y z
N MET A 1 26.04 4.68 -28.22
CA MET A 1 24.59 4.46 -28.37
C MET A 1 24.00 4.57 -26.98
N SER A 2 23.12 5.53 -26.74
CA SER A 2 22.47 5.74 -25.44
C SER A 2 21.67 4.50 -25.08
N THR A 3 21.94 3.90 -23.92
CA THR A 3 21.12 2.87 -23.29
C THR A 3 20.13 3.51 -22.32
N ASP A 4 19.55 4.64 -22.71
CA ASP A 4 18.39 5.16 -21.99
C ASP A 4 17.20 4.31 -22.41
N LEU A 5 16.93 3.30 -21.57
CA LEU A 5 15.60 2.72 -21.51
C LEU A 5 14.62 3.88 -21.26
N PRO A 6 13.51 3.97 -22.01
CA PRO A 6 12.51 5.00 -21.76
C PRO A 6 12.08 4.91 -20.28
N PRO A 7 11.70 6.02 -19.62
CA PRO A 7 11.23 5.99 -18.25
C PRO A 7 10.02 5.07 -18.23
N THR A 8 10.25 3.81 -17.84
CA THR A 8 9.18 2.86 -17.61
C THR A 8 8.42 3.47 -16.47
N ASP A 9 7.11 3.68 -16.62
CA ASP A 9 6.25 4.10 -15.52
C ASP A 9 6.57 3.20 -14.31
N ARG A 10 7.36 3.73 -13.38
CA ARG A 10 7.93 3.02 -12.23
C ARG A 10 6.89 2.90 -11.11
N ARG A 11 5.63 3.25 -11.38
CA ARG A 11 4.53 3.21 -10.44
C ARG A 11 4.29 1.79 -9.95
N THR A 12 4.65 1.55 -8.70
CA THR A 12 4.43 0.28 -8.01
C THR A 12 3.37 0.48 -6.93
N VAL A 13 2.11 0.32 -7.33
CA VAL A 13 0.96 0.53 -6.43
C VAL A 13 0.30 -0.79 -6.07
N ASP A 14 -0.05 -1.61 -7.06
CA ASP A 14 -0.76 -2.87 -6.82
C ASP A 14 0.15 -4.09 -6.98
N PRO A 15 0.06 -5.09 -6.08
CA PRO A 15 0.87 -6.29 -6.17
C PRO A 15 0.44 -7.18 -7.34
N ARG A 16 1.39 -7.88 -7.93
CA ARG A 16 1.17 -8.96 -8.89
C ARG A 16 0.88 -10.27 -8.15
N ARG A 17 0.13 -11.18 -8.79
CA ARG A 17 -0.24 -12.48 -8.19
C ARG A 17 0.96 -13.27 -7.64
N HIS A 18 2.09 -13.28 -8.33
CA HIS A 18 3.29 -14.00 -7.87
C HIS A 18 3.89 -13.39 -6.59
N GLN A 19 3.83 -12.08 -6.41
CA GLN A 19 4.37 -11.40 -5.23
C GLN A 19 3.54 -11.75 -3.98
N LEU A 20 2.22 -11.89 -4.13
CA LEU A 20 1.37 -12.39 -3.05
C LEU A 20 1.66 -13.87 -2.72
N ALA A 21 2.03 -14.68 -3.72
CA ALA A 21 2.41 -16.07 -3.49
C ALA A 21 3.75 -16.20 -2.74
N GLU A 22 4.70 -15.27 -2.93
CA GLU A 22 5.96 -15.23 -2.19
C GLU A 22 5.76 -14.98 -0.69
N VAL A 23 4.77 -14.16 -0.30
CA VAL A 23 4.40 -13.96 1.11
C VAL A 23 4.00 -15.26 1.79
N MET A 24 3.36 -16.19 1.05
CA MET A 24 2.98 -17.50 1.57
C MET A 24 4.16 -18.47 1.78
N GLN A 25 5.37 -18.11 1.35
CA GLN A 25 6.59 -18.88 1.62
C GLN A 25 7.22 -18.52 2.98
N LEU A 26 6.74 -17.47 3.64
CA LEU A 26 7.16 -17.11 4.99
C LEU A 26 6.64 -18.14 6.03
N PRO A 27 7.25 -18.23 7.23
CA PRO A 27 6.79 -19.14 8.27
C PRO A 27 5.30 -18.96 8.59
N ALA A 28 4.53 -20.04 8.46
CA ALA A 28 3.07 -19.99 8.54
C ALA A 28 2.52 -19.67 9.95
N ASP A 29 3.27 -20.01 11.00
CA ASP A 29 2.87 -19.86 12.40
C ASP A 29 3.51 -18.65 13.09
N GLN A 30 4.04 -17.69 12.31
CA GLN A 30 4.68 -16.48 12.84
C GLN A 30 4.00 -15.21 12.32
N PRO A 31 3.95 -14.13 13.13
CA PRO A 31 3.48 -12.84 12.65
C PRO A 31 4.29 -12.34 11.46
N VAL A 32 3.59 -11.66 10.54
CA VAL A 32 4.21 -10.89 9.46
C VAL A 32 3.86 -9.43 9.63
N THR A 33 4.86 -8.55 9.55
CA THR A 33 4.64 -7.11 9.58
C THR A 33 4.86 -6.53 8.19
N MET A 34 3.83 -5.87 7.68
CA MET A 34 3.84 -5.21 6.39
C MET A 34 4.31 -3.76 6.57
N LEU A 35 5.52 -3.47 6.12
CA LEU A 35 6.06 -2.12 6.05
C LEU A 35 5.59 -1.48 4.74
N ASN A 36 4.87 -0.37 4.86
CA ASN A 36 4.41 0.44 3.75
C ASN A 36 5.22 1.73 3.70
N LEU A 37 5.74 2.06 2.52
CA LEU A 37 6.20 3.41 2.19
C LEU A 37 5.25 3.96 1.13
N LEU A 38 4.74 5.17 1.36
CA LEU A 38 3.63 5.72 0.59
C LEU A 38 4.02 7.09 0.05
N ARG A 39 3.87 7.27 -1.27
CA ARG A 39 3.95 8.58 -1.92
C ARG A 39 2.60 8.88 -2.56
N TYR A 40 1.97 9.96 -2.13
CA TYR A 40 0.65 10.39 -2.60
C TYR A 40 0.75 11.17 -3.91
N ARG A 41 -0.35 11.21 -4.63
CA ARG A 41 -0.54 12.16 -5.74
C ARG A 41 -0.97 13.51 -5.18
N ASP A 42 -0.57 14.58 -5.86
CA ASP A 42 -1.11 15.93 -5.59
C ASP A 42 -2.64 15.95 -5.75
N VAL A 43 -3.15 15.26 -6.78
CA VAL A 43 -4.57 15.04 -7.04
C VAL A 43 -4.81 13.56 -7.26
N ALA A 44 -5.76 12.97 -6.53
CA ALA A 44 -6.12 11.57 -6.66
C ALA A 44 -6.68 11.27 -8.06
N ASP A 45 -6.27 10.14 -8.63
CA ASP A 45 -6.65 9.71 -9.97
C ASP A 45 -7.69 8.58 -9.90
N TYR A 46 -8.96 8.95 -10.01
CA TYR A 46 -10.09 8.02 -9.98
C TYR A 46 -10.48 7.49 -11.36
N SER A 47 -9.69 7.70 -12.43
CA SER A 47 -10.10 7.32 -13.80
C SER A 47 -10.34 5.81 -14.00
N ALA A 48 -9.88 4.97 -13.05
CA ALA A 48 -10.10 3.53 -13.03
C ALA A 48 -11.18 3.08 -12.01
N ALA A 49 -11.85 4.04 -11.35
CA ALA A 49 -12.82 3.83 -10.29
C ALA A 49 -13.83 4.99 -10.25
N ASP A 50 -14.44 5.31 -11.40
CA ASP A 50 -15.38 6.42 -11.56
C ASP A 50 -16.57 6.34 -10.58
N ASP A 51 -16.98 5.12 -10.20
CA ASP A 51 -18.02 4.86 -9.21
C ASP A 51 -17.68 5.34 -7.79
N LEU A 52 -16.40 5.58 -7.52
CA LEU A 52 -15.87 6.07 -6.24
C LEU A 52 -15.36 7.52 -6.31
N ALA A 53 -15.44 8.15 -7.48
CA ALA A 53 -14.90 9.49 -7.69
C ALA A 53 -15.63 10.53 -6.82
N PRO A 54 -14.91 11.43 -6.14
CA PRO A 54 -15.52 12.54 -5.42
C PRO A 54 -16.17 13.55 -6.40
N GLU A 55 -17.17 14.28 -5.93
CA GLU A 55 -17.79 15.38 -6.70
C GLU A 55 -16.81 16.49 -7.09
N GLN A 56 -15.78 16.72 -6.27
CA GLN A 56 -14.71 17.67 -6.52
C GLN A 56 -13.34 16.98 -6.40
N PRO A 57 -12.32 17.39 -7.15
CA PRO A 57 -10.97 16.84 -7.03
C PRO A 57 -10.47 16.89 -5.58
N ILE A 58 -9.89 15.78 -5.11
CA ILE A 58 -9.26 15.67 -3.78
C ILE A 58 -7.79 15.28 -3.94
N SER A 59 -6.98 15.60 -2.93
CA SER A 59 -5.59 15.14 -2.88
C SER A 59 -5.49 13.62 -2.74
N GLY A 60 -4.32 13.07 -3.12
CA GLY A 60 -4.01 11.66 -2.91
C GLY A 60 -4.08 11.27 -1.43
N GLU A 61 -3.60 12.13 -0.53
CA GLU A 61 -3.69 11.90 0.92
C GLU A 61 -5.16 11.81 1.41
N GLN A 62 -6.05 12.68 0.92
CA GLN A 62 -7.49 12.60 1.24
C GLN A 62 -8.12 11.31 0.70
N ALA A 63 -7.77 10.88 -0.52
CA ALA A 63 -8.20 9.59 -1.05
C ALA A 63 -7.67 8.41 -0.22
N TYR A 64 -6.40 8.47 0.23
CA TYR A 64 -5.81 7.45 1.08
C TYR A 64 -6.49 7.39 2.45
N ARG A 65 -6.89 8.52 3.03
CA ARG A 65 -7.70 8.55 4.27
C ARG A 65 -9.06 7.86 4.10
N ARG A 66 -9.73 8.02 2.95
CA ARG A 66 -10.96 7.27 2.63
C ARG A 66 -10.71 5.77 2.58
N TYR A 67 -9.64 5.36 1.91
CA TYR A 67 -9.18 3.97 1.91
C TYR A 67 -8.93 3.46 3.34
N GLY A 68 -8.18 4.20 4.15
CA GLY A 68 -7.86 3.82 5.52
C GLY A 68 -9.11 3.58 6.37
N ALA A 69 -10.08 4.50 6.31
CA ALA A 69 -11.35 4.35 7.02
C ALA A 69 -12.13 3.10 6.57
N ALA A 70 -12.13 2.80 5.27
CA ALA A 70 -12.78 1.61 4.72
C ALA A 70 -12.01 0.31 5.02
N ALA A 71 -10.68 0.37 5.15
CA ALA A 71 -9.83 -0.78 5.40
C ALA A 71 -9.80 -1.20 6.88
N THR A 72 -10.02 -0.28 7.82
CA THR A 72 -9.95 -0.56 9.27
C THR A 72 -10.77 -1.78 9.70
N PRO A 73 -12.06 -1.94 9.31
CA PRO A 73 -12.83 -3.11 9.71
C PRO A 73 -12.26 -4.44 9.18
N HIS A 74 -11.62 -4.43 8.01
CA HIS A 74 -10.98 -5.62 7.44
C HIS A 74 -9.67 -5.96 8.15
N ILE A 75 -8.91 -4.94 8.57
CA ILE A 75 -7.69 -5.10 9.38
C ILE A 75 -8.06 -5.76 10.71
N GLU A 76 -9.09 -5.24 11.39
CA GLU A 76 -9.59 -5.79 12.66
C GLU A 76 -10.11 -7.23 12.49
N LYS A 77 -10.91 -7.50 11.44
CA LYS A 77 -11.41 -8.85 11.10
C LYS A 77 -10.27 -9.83 10.82
N ALA A 78 -9.17 -9.38 10.24
CA ALA A 78 -7.98 -10.19 9.98
C ALA A 78 -7.13 -10.45 11.24
N GLY A 79 -7.50 -9.87 12.40
CA GLY A 79 -6.70 -9.92 13.62
C GLY A 79 -5.39 -9.12 13.52
N ALA A 80 -5.33 -8.17 12.57
CA ALA A 80 -4.18 -7.35 12.33
C ALA A 80 -4.27 -6.03 13.12
N GLU A 81 -3.13 -5.37 13.29
CA GLU A 81 -3.04 -4.10 14.01
C GLU A 81 -2.08 -3.13 13.31
N VAL A 82 -2.37 -1.84 13.40
CA VAL A 82 -1.44 -0.79 12.98
C VAL A 82 -0.44 -0.56 14.11
N VAL A 83 0.81 -1.00 13.92
CA VAL A 83 1.87 -0.87 14.94
C VAL A 83 2.57 0.49 14.89
N TYR A 84 2.53 1.16 13.74
CA TYR A 84 3.13 2.48 13.55
C TYR A 84 2.52 3.16 12.33
N HIS A 85 2.29 4.46 12.44
CA HIS A 85 1.96 5.35 11.33
C HIS A 85 2.65 6.68 11.57
N GLY A 86 3.36 7.20 10.57
CA GLY A 86 4.07 8.47 10.69
C GLY A 86 4.26 9.17 9.36
N GLU A 87 4.29 10.50 9.42
CA GLU A 87 4.71 11.36 8.32
C GLU A 87 6.24 11.27 8.15
N CYS A 88 6.69 11.20 6.91
CA CYS A 88 8.10 11.10 6.60
C CYS A 88 8.76 12.50 6.58
N GLY A 89 9.89 12.63 7.27
CA GLY A 89 10.79 13.78 7.13
C GLY A 89 11.81 13.58 6.00
N PRO A 90 12.91 14.36 5.97
CA PRO A 90 13.96 14.20 4.98
C PRO A 90 14.63 12.82 5.02
N THR A 91 14.84 12.23 3.85
CA THR A 91 15.64 11.00 3.71
C THR A 91 17.10 11.28 4.09
N VAL A 92 17.59 10.62 5.15
CA VAL A 92 18.97 10.78 5.63
C VAL A 92 19.95 9.99 4.77
N ILE A 93 19.56 8.77 4.35
CA ILE A 93 20.35 7.89 3.47
C ILE A 93 19.39 7.29 2.43
N GLY A 94 19.62 7.59 1.16
CA GLY A 94 18.84 7.08 0.04
C GLY A 94 19.05 7.92 -1.22
N PRO A 95 18.55 7.45 -2.37
CA PRO A 95 18.51 8.25 -3.58
C PRO A 95 17.70 9.55 -3.37
N ALA A 96 18.15 10.66 -3.94
CA ALA A 96 17.48 11.95 -3.77
C ALA A 96 16.07 12.00 -4.41
N ASP A 97 15.80 11.11 -5.37
CA ASP A 97 14.53 10.97 -6.08
C ASP A 97 13.55 9.98 -5.42
N GLU A 98 13.98 9.29 -4.36
CA GLU A 98 13.14 8.39 -3.57
C GLU A 98 12.67 9.09 -2.29
N THR A 99 11.49 9.72 -2.41
CA THR A 99 10.80 10.41 -1.33
C THR A 99 9.50 9.69 -0.98
N TRP A 100 9.14 9.77 0.29
CA TRP A 100 7.93 9.18 0.85
C TRP A 100 7.21 10.23 1.68
N ASP A 101 5.88 10.21 1.67
CA ASP A 101 5.05 11.11 2.47
C ASP A 101 4.65 10.46 3.79
N SER A 102 4.48 9.13 3.80
CA SER A 102 4.11 8.39 5.00
C SER A 102 4.71 6.99 5.05
N ILE A 103 4.91 6.51 6.27
CA ILE A 103 5.25 5.12 6.58
C ILE A 103 4.16 4.52 7.47
N LEU A 104 3.76 3.29 7.16
CA LEU A 104 2.73 2.55 7.89
C LEU A 104 3.20 1.12 8.11
N LEU A 105 3.18 0.64 9.34
CA LEU A 105 3.42 -0.76 9.67
C LEU A 105 2.13 -1.42 10.15
N VAL A 106 1.74 -2.49 9.48
CA VAL A 106 0.57 -3.31 9.85
C VAL A 106 1.03 -4.72 10.16
N ARG A 107 0.79 -5.19 11.39
CA ARG A 107 1.16 -6.53 11.83
C ARG A 107 -0.03 -7.46 11.72
N TYR A 108 0.15 -8.57 11.01
CA TYR A 108 -0.82 -9.65 10.87
C TYR A 108 -0.38 -10.85 11.73
N PRO A 109 -1.33 -11.67 12.23
CA PRO A 109 -1.00 -12.83 13.06
C PRO A 109 -0.20 -13.89 12.30
N ASN A 110 -0.38 -13.97 10.97
CA ASN A 110 0.38 -14.84 10.07
C ASN A 110 0.23 -14.39 8.60
N PRO A 111 1.06 -14.92 7.67
CA PRO A 111 0.96 -14.62 6.24
C PRO A 111 -0.42 -14.90 5.62
N LYS A 112 -1.10 -15.95 6.09
CA LYS A 112 -2.42 -16.33 5.59
C LYS A 112 -3.46 -15.24 5.89
N ALA A 113 -3.46 -14.66 7.08
CA ALA A 113 -4.39 -13.59 7.46
C ALA A 113 -4.24 -12.35 6.57
N PHE A 114 -3.01 -11.99 6.20
CA PHE A 114 -2.77 -10.94 5.20
C PHE A 114 -3.37 -11.32 3.85
N LEU A 115 -3.08 -12.53 3.35
CA LEU A 115 -3.55 -12.98 2.03
C LEU A 115 -5.08 -13.03 1.96
N ASP A 116 -5.73 -13.60 2.97
CA ASP A 116 -7.18 -13.69 3.08
C ASP A 116 -7.80 -12.28 3.01
N MET A 117 -7.23 -11.31 3.73
CA MET A 117 -7.71 -9.93 3.71
C MET A 117 -7.56 -9.27 2.33
N VAL A 118 -6.39 -9.34 1.69
CA VAL A 118 -6.15 -8.65 0.41
C VAL A 118 -6.84 -9.33 -0.80
N THR A 119 -7.31 -10.56 -0.61
CA THR A 119 -8.09 -11.29 -1.61
C THR A 119 -9.60 -11.23 -1.37
N ASP A 120 -10.05 -10.65 -0.25
CA ASP A 120 -11.47 -10.42 0.03
C ASP A 120 -12.05 -9.43 -1.01
N PRO A 121 -13.14 -9.80 -1.73
CA PRO A 121 -13.76 -8.93 -2.73
C PRO A 121 -14.22 -7.58 -2.17
N GLU A 122 -14.71 -7.54 -0.92
CA GLU A 122 -15.12 -6.30 -0.28
C GLU A 122 -13.90 -5.39 -0.05
N TYR A 123 -12.80 -5.96 0.43
CA TYR A 123 -11.54 -5.22 0.59
C TYR A 123 -11.01 -4.70 -0.75
N GLN A 124 -11.03 -5.52 -1.80
CA GLN A 124 -10.58 -5.13 -3.15
C GLN A 124 -11.42 -4.01 -3.75
N SER A 125 -12.73 -3.96 -3.44
CA SER A 125 -13.58 -2.87 -3.91
C SER A 125 -13.12 -1.52 -3.34
N MET A 126 -12.64 -1.52 -2.10
CA MET A 126 -12.19 -0.32 -1.37
C MET A 126 -10.71 0.00 -1.61
N SER A 127 -9.87 -0.98 -1.96
CA SER A 127 -8.47 -0.75 -2.33
C SER A 127 -8.31 0.15 -3.55
N ARG A 128 -9.36 0.31 -4.37
CA ARG A 128 -9.39 1.28 -5.48
C ARG A 128 -9.16 2.73 -5.02
N HIS A 129 -9.57 3.11 -3.80
CA HIS A 129 -9.21 4.41 -3.21
C HIS A 129 -7.70 4.54 -3.00
N ARG A 130 -7.03 3.46 -2.55
CA ARG A 130 -5.57 3.40 -2.42
C ARG A 130 -4.88 3.52 -3.78
N THR A 131 -5.40 2.81 -4.80
CA THR A 131 -4.88 2.92 -6.16
C THR A 131 -5.01 4.34 -6.70
N ALA A 132 -6.15 5.00 -6.47
CA ALA A 132 -6.35 6.39 -6.87
C ALA A 132 -5.43 7.38 -6.12
N ALA A 133 -5.11 7.09 -4.87
CA ALA A 133 -4.33 7.96 -4.00
C ALA A 133 -2.83 8.00 -4.34
N LEU A 134 -2.24 6.86 -4.69
CA LEU A 134 -0.78 6.69 -4.65
C LEU A 134 -0.10 6.98 -5.98
N ALA A 135 0.94 7.81 -5.92
CA ALA A 135 1.88 8.03 -7.01
C ALA A 135 2.93 6.91 -7.07
N ASP A 136 3.39 6.41 -5.92
CA ASP A 136 4.23 5.23 -5.80
C ASP A 136 4.10 4.60 -4.40
N SER A 137 4.52 3.35 -4.24
CA SER A 137 4.58 2.70 -2.93
C SER A 137 5.64 1.61 -2.84
N ARG A 138 6.00 1.25 -1.61
CA ARG A 138 6.63 -0.05 -1.30
C ARG A 138 5.76 -0.76 -0.28
N LEU A 139 5.62 -2.07 -0.44
CA LEU A 139 5.01 -2.96 0.54
C LEU A 139 5.97 -4.12 0.76
N ILE A 140 6.57 -4.18 1.95
CA ILE A 140 7.63 -5.13 2.27
C ILE A 140 7.15 -5.98 3.44
N ALA A 141 7.05 -7.29 3.21
CA ALA A 141 6.78 -8.25 4.26
C ALA A 141 8.04 -8.44 5.10
N THR A 142 7.91 -8.34 6.42
CA THR A 142 9.00 -8.51 7.38
C THR A 142 8.62 -9.54 8.44
N THR A 143 9.60 -10.33 8.87
CA THR A 143 9.49 -11.30 9.97
C THR A 143 10.37 -10.86 11.13
N THR A 144 9.97 -11.13 12.35
CA THR A 144 10.84 -10.92 13.52
C THR A 144 11.96 -11.96 13.50
N SER A 145 13.21 -11.54 13.71
CA SER A 145 14.37 -12.43 13.86
C SER A 145 14.48 -13.01 15.26
#